data_AF-A0A1J4J4S3-F1
#
_entry.id   AF-A0A1J4J4S3-F1
#
_cell.length_a   1.000
_cell.length_b   1.000
_cell.length_c   1.000
_cell.angle_alpha   90.00
_cell.angle_beta   90.00
_cell.angle_gamma   90.00
#
_symmetry.space_group_name_H-M   'P 1'
#
loop_
_entity.id
_entity.type
_entity.pdbx_description
1 polymer ?
#
loop_
_entity_poly.entity_id
_entity_poly.type
_entity_poly.pdbx_seq_one_letter_code
_entity_poly.pdbx_strand_id
1 'polypeptide(L)'
;MTNPNEPALSSTDQVILARLIRMPGLGEEIRQRITVFKQKFIDSTNQVRNQRVMLSKLVSGYEEKSKNCTIHKSQIQMLQVQLDNVLQEIEDLKFNSAEILQMQDQIEEQQTILDQMNHLFEETLSQKEKAKVNKKNIKQEIVRTENNITQLRAALQVQWDKHSNLTRTLRIHETQGQQLRQSIDETQKAITEMEAKAEVWRRESNSSEQRIEDEITQLEKEIADAEQQITDVSNEKNEAISSYQQQIANLNKEIDSHNDKIKDQVREIGSLKAKIESIVEETQQLKESSQSDIEQLEEKKKILCDLMAQLAERMALPETQTKEIAALEMENRELTKRRDELKELWQNSTDEVESLADKISRARIAKYDPAAQEAAIKERILRDSAIRVQEIVDAASKSVSCGQCGQFLETPVTLVPCGHSVCYSHKYQQMEGPICPVCGERSARAFVDNSLAVVVSKFMYIRDVLMLLGNK
;
A
#
# COMPACT_ATOMS: atom_id res chain seq x y z
N MET A 1 -24.29 195.48 -124.37
CA MET A 1 -24.03 195.85 -125.78
C MET A 1 -24.24 197.35 -125.96
N THR A 2 -23.33 197.99 -126.71
CA THR A 2 -23.48 199.19 -127.57
C THR A 2 -23.82 200.59 -127.00
N ASN A 3 -22.88 201.52 -127.30
CA ASN A 3 -22.95 203.00 -127.35
C ASN A 3 -24.16 203.50 -128.19
N PRO A 4 -24.76 204.70 -127.98
CA PRO A 4 -24.22 205.93 -128.61
C PRO A 4 -24.59 207.33 -128.00
N ASN A 5 -23.91 208.33 -128.60
CA ASN A 5 -23.79 209.78 -128.39
C ASN A 5 -25.01 210.71 -128.68
N GLU A 6 -24.87 211.97 -128.21
CA GLU A 6 -25.34 213.28 -128.79
C GLU A 6 -26.85 213.51 -128.98
N PRO A 7 -27.43 214.75 -128.85
CA PRO A 7 -27.20 215.94 -129.69
C PRO A 7 -27.01 217.24 -128.87
N ALA A 8 -26.39 218.31 -129.38
CA ALA A 8 -26.70 219.13 -130.56
C ALA A 8 -28.01 219.92 -130.42
N LEU A 9 -27.87 221.25 -130.29
CA LEU A 9 -28.97 222.21 -130.24
C LEU A 9 -29.81 222.15 -131.52
N SER A 10 -31.13 222.21 -131.34
CA SER A 10 -32.17 222.20 -132.38
C SER A 10 -31.96 223.31 -133.43
N SER A 11 -32.11 222.92 -134.69
CA SER A 11 -32.02 223.73 -135.92
C SER A 11 -32.85 225.01 -135.90
N THR A 12 -33.97 225.05 -135.18
CA THR A 12 -34.86 226.22 -135.12
C THR A 12 -34.32 227.33 -134.20
N ASP A 13 -33.66 226.96 -133.10
CA ASP A 13 -33.15 227.91 -132.10
C ASP A 13 -31.85 228.59 -132.56
N GLN A 14 -31.04 227.88 -133.36
CA GLN A 14 -29.85 228.47 -133.99
C GLN A 14 -30.21 229.59 -134.98
N VAL A 15 -31.32 229.45 -135.71
CA VAL A 15 -31.79 230.45 -136.68
C VAL A 15 -32.34 231.71 -136.00
N ILE A 16 -33.05 231.55 -134.88
CA ILE A 16 -33.61 232.68 -134.11
C ILE A 16 -32.49 233.49 -133.42
N LEU A 17 -31.53 232.81 -132.79
CA LEU A 17 -30.39 233.47 -132.13
C LEU A 17 -29.45 234.15 -133.12
N ALA A 18 -29.24 233.59 -134.31
CA ALA A 18 -28.43 234.21 -135.36
C ALA A 18 -29.08 235.47 -135.97
N ARG A 19 -30.42 235.55 -136.02
CA ARG A 19 -31.16 236.74 -136.45
C ARG A 19 -31.12 237.88 -135.43
N LEU A 20 -31.21 237.56 -134.14
CA LEU A 20 -31.15 238.56 -133.05
C LEU A 20 -29.79 239.27 -132.96
N ILE A 21 -28.69 238.60 -133.34
CA ILE A 21 -27.34 239.17 -133.31
C ILE A 21 -27.09 240.11 -134.53
N ARG A 22 -27.87 240.01 -135.61
CA ARG A 22 -27.68 240.75 -136.88
C ARG A 22 -28.61 241.96 -137.08
N MET A 23 -29.52 242.25 -136.14
CA MET A 23 -30.40 243.42 -136.26
C MET A 23 -29.61 244.74 -136.15
N PRO A 24 -29.79 245.71 -137.07
CA PRO A 24 -29.19 247.04 -136.98
C PRO A 24 -29.84 247.86 -135.85
N GLY A 25 -29.02 248.55 -135.05
CA GLY A 25 -29.48 249.40 -133.92
C GLY A 25 -29.30 248.82 -132.51
N LEU A 26 -28.91 247.55 -132.37
CA LEU A 26 -28.61 246.95 -131.06
C LEU A 26 -27.21 247.34 -130.59
N GLY A 27 -27.13 248.06 -129.47
CA GLY A 27 -25.89 248.41 -128.79
C GLY A 27 -25.11 247.18 -128.31
N GLU A 28 -23.78 247.33 -128.23
CA GLU A 28 -22.80 246.27 -127.92
C GLU A 28 -23.15 245.45 -126.66
N GLU A 29 -23.70 246.10 -125.62
CA GLU A 29 -24.16 245.47 -124.37
C GLU A 29 -25.22 244.37 -124.59
N ILE A 30 -26.14 244.55 -125.54
CA ILE A 30 -27.22 243.60 -125.77
C ILE A 30 -26.72 242.38 -126.56
N ARG A 31 -25.76 242.56 -127.48
CA ARG A 31 -25.10 241.44 -128.17
C ARG A 31 -24.30 240.57 -127.20
N GLN A 32 -23.64 241.19 -126.22
CA GLN A 32 -22.97 240.45 -125.14
C GLN A 32 -23.96 239.67 -124.29
N ARG A 33 -25.10 240.26 -123.88
CA ARG A 33 -26.13 239.56 -123.11
C ARG A 33 -26.75 238.38 -123.88
N ILE A 34 -26.96 238.51 -125.20
CA ILE A 34 -27.46 237.41 -126.05
C ILE A 34 -26.42 236.30 -126.18
N THR A 35 -25.13 236.65 -126.27
CA THR A 35 -24.03 235.66 -126.30
C THR A 35 -23.92 234.91 -124.98
N VAL A 36 -24.05 235.61 -123.85
CA VAL A 36 -24.09 235.01 -122.50
C VAL A 36 -25.33 234.14 -122.31
N PHE A 37 -26.49 234.55 -122.84
CA PHE A 37 -27.72 233.76 -122.79
C PHE A 37 -27.61 232.48 -123.62
N LYS A 38 -27.03 232.55 -124.82
CA LYS A 38 -26.73 231.38 -125.66
C LYS A 38 -25.85 230.37 -124.90
N GLN A 39 -24.81 230.85 -124.21
CA GLN A 39 -23.92 229.98 -123.44
C GLN A 39 -24.64 229.36 -122.23
N LYS A 40 -25.41 230.15 -121.46
CA LYS A 40 -26.17 229.63 -120.31
C LYS A 40 -27.27 228.63 -120.71
N PHE A 41 -27.88 228.82 -121.89
CA PHE A 41 -28.89 227.89 -122.39
C PHE A 41 -28.29 226.55 -122.80
N ILE A 42 -27.08 226.56 -123.39
CA ILE A 42 -26.29 225.35 -123.67
C ILE A 42 -25.98 224.59 -122.38
N ASP A 43 -25.50 225.31 -121.36
CA ASP A 43 -25.11 224.69 -120.09
C ASP A 43 -26.32 224.08 -119.35
N SER A 44 -27.46 224.77 -119.35
CA SER A 44 -28.69 224.26 -118.72
C SER A 44 -29.27 223.04 -119.45
N THR A 45 -29.16 222.97 -120.77
CA THR A 45 -29.70 221.85 -121.56
C THR A 45 -28.89 220.57 -121.34
N ASN A 46 -27.56 220.70 -121.18
CA ASN A 46 -26.69 219.57 -120.86
C ASN A 46 -26.93 219.02 -119.44
N GLN A 47 -27.30 219.87 -118.48
CA GLN A 47 -27.57 219.45 -117.11
C GLN A 47 -28.84 218.58 -116.99
N VAL A 48 -29.93 218.97 -117.68
CA VAL A 48 -31.19 218.21 -117.67
C VAL A 48 -31.01 216.84 -118.34
N ARG A 49 -30.16 216.74 -119.36
CA ARG A 49 -29.86 215.47 -120.02
C ARG A 49 -29.10 214.50 -119.11
N ASN A 50 -28.10 214.99 -118.38
CA ASN A 50 -27.33 214.16 -117.45
C ASN A 50 -28.20 213.60 -116.32
N GLN A 51 -29.19 214.38 -115.84
CA GLN A 51 -30.16 213.89 -114.86
C GLN A 51 -31.09 212.80 -115.44
N ARG A 52 -31.50 212.92 -116.71
CA ARG A 52 -32.35 211.93 -117.38
C ARG A 52 -31.64 210.59 -117.61
N VAL A 53 -30.34 210.62 -117.91
CA VAL A 53 -29.50 209.40 -118.06
C VAL A 53 -29.27 208.70 -116.71
N MET A 54 -29.11 209.46 -115.62
CA MET A 54 -28.96 208.87 -114.29
C MET A 54 -30.25 208.18 -113.82
N LEU A 55 -31.42 208.79 -114.05
CA LEU A 55 -32.72 208.19 -113.74
C LEU A 55 -32.98 206.89 -114.53
N SER A 56 -32.60 206.85 -115.81
CA SER A 56 -32.73 205.64 -116.63
C SER A 56 -31.90 204.46 -116.11
N LYS A 57 -30.68 204.71 -115.61
CA LYS A 57 -29.83 203.68 -114.97
C LYS A 57 -30.40 203.17 -113.63
N LEU A 58 -31.04 204.03 -112.83
CA LEU A 58 -31.66 203.63 -111.57
C LEU A 58 -32.92 202.77 -111.77
N VAL A 59 -33.72 203.07 -112.80
CA VAL A 59 -34.92 202.28 -113.13
C VAL A 59 -34.54 200.89 -113.66
N SER A 60 -33.54 200.80 -114.55
CA SER A 60 -33.02 199.51 -115.04
C SER A 60 -32.47 198.63 -113.91
N GLY A 61 -31.82 199.21 -112.89
CA GLY A 61 -31.34 198.47 -111.72
C GLY A 61 -32.46 197.97 -110.80
N TYR A 62 -33.61 198.63 -110.77
CA TYR A 62 -34.77 198.19 -109.97
C TYR A 62 -35.58 197.07 -110.67
N GLU A 63 -35.71 197.12 -112.00
CA GLU A 63 -36.38 196.04 -112.76
C GLU A 63 -35.60 194.72 -112.68
N GLU A 64 -34.27 194.76 -112.68
CA GLU A 64 -33.42 193.57 -112.55
C GLU A 64 -33.48 192.98 -111.12
N LYS A 65 -33.50 193.82 -110.08
CA LYS A 65 -33.74 193.37 -108.69
C LYS A 65 -35.14 192.80 -108.49
N SER A 66 -36.17 193.37 -109.13
CA SER A 66 -37.53 192.83 -109.08
C SER A 66 -37.63 191.45 -109.74
N LYS A 67 -36.99 191.25 -110.90
CA LYS A 67 -36.93 189.94 -111.56
C LYS A 67 -36.18 188.91 -110.71
N ASN A 68 -35.07 189.29 -110.10
CA ASN A 68 -34.33 188.42 -109.18
C ASN A 68 -35.14 188.04 -107.94
N CYS A 69 -35.99 188.93 -107.40
CA CYS A 69 -36.86 188.61 -106.27
C CYS A 69 -37.93 187.56 -106.64
N THR A 70 -38.50 187.61 -107.85
CA THR A 70 -39.41 186.56 -108.35
C THR A 70 -38.70 185.21 -108.54
N ILE A 71 -37.44 185.20 -109.01
CA ILE A 71 -36.64 183.97 -109.13
C ILE A 71 -36.26 183.40 -107.76
N HIS A 72 -35.92 184.25 -106.78
CA HIS A 72 -35.65 183.78 -105.43
C HIS A 72 -36.91 183.24 -104.75
N LYS A 73 -38.09 183.80 -105.04
CA LYS A 73 -39.37 183.27 -104.56
C LYS A 73 -39.68 181.89 -105.14
N SER A 74 -39.43 181.66 -106.43
CA SER A 74 -39.61 180.32 -107.03
C SER A 74 -38.55 179.32 -106.56
N GLN A 75 -37.30 179.75 -106.34
CA GLN A 75 -36.25 178.92 -105.74
C GLN A 75 -36.56 178.52 -104.29
N ILE A 76 -37.12 179.44 -103.48
CA ILE A 76 -37.56 179.14 -102.11
C ILE A 76 -38.71 178.13 -102.12
N GLN A 77 -39.71 178.28 -103.01
CA GLN A 77 -40.78 177.27 -103.14
C GLN A 77 -40.25 175.90 -103.58
N MET A 78 -39.27 175.85 -104.47
CA MET A 78 -38.66 174.59 -104.91
C MET A 78 -37.85 173.93 -103.79
N LEU A 79 -37.10 174.72 -103.00
CA LEU A 79 -36.39 174.24 -101.81
C LEU A 79 -37.35 173.78 -100.71
N GLN A 80 -38.54 174.37 -100.60
CA GLN A 80 -39.57 173.93 -99.66
C GLN A 80 -40.13 172.55 -100.03
N VAL A 81 -40.43 172.33 -101.32
CA VAL A 81 -40.83 171.00 -101.80
C VAL A 81 -39.70 169.98 -101.64
N GLN A 82 -38.45 170.38 -101.85
CA GLN A 82 -37.30 169.50 -101.59
C GLN A 82 -37.14 169.19 -100.10
N LEU A 83 -37.37 170.15 -99.21
CA LEU A 83 -37.32 169.93 -97.76
C LEU A 83 -38.43 168.99 -97.30
N ASP A 84 -39.65 169.15 -97.82
CA ASP A 84 -40.77 168.26 -97.51
C ASP A 84 -40.51 166.83 -98.02
N ASN A 85 -39.92 166.67 -99.20
CA ASN A 85 -39.50 165.35 -99.69
C ASN A 85 -38.41 164.72 -98.83
N VAL A 86 -37.42 165.49 -98.36
CA VAL A 86 -36.38 164.99 -97.46
C VAL A 86 -36.96 164.62 -96.09
N LEU A 87 -37.93 165.37 -95.58
CA LEU A 87 -38.63 165.02 -94.34
C LEU A 87 -39.45 163.73 -94.50
N GLN A 88 -40.10 163.53 -95.65
CA GLN A 88 -40.79 162.27 -95.97
C GLN A 88 -39.80 161.09 -96.09
N GLU A 89 -38.65 161.28 -96.76
CA GLU A 89 -37.58 160.26 -96.81
C GLU A 89 -37.02 159.93 -95.42
N ILE A 90 -36.92 160.91 -94.51
CA ILE A 90 -36.52 160.69 -93.12
C ILE A 90 -37.58 159.88 -92.36
N GLU A 91 -38.87 160.11 -92.59
CA GLU A 91 -39.95 159.31 -92.01
C GLU A 91 -39.95 157.87 -92.54
N ASP A 92 -39.74 157.68 -93.84
CA ASP A 92 -39.63 156.34 -94.45
C ASP A 92 -38.36 155.60 -93.95
N LEU A 93 -37.23 156.31 -93.76
CA LEU A 93 -36.01 155.73 -93.18
C LEU A 93 -36.17 155.38 -91.69
N LYS A 94 -36.98 156.14 -90.94
CA LYS A 94 -37.34 155.77 -89.55
C LYS A 94 -38.19 154.50 -89.52
N PHE A 95 -39.12 154.35 -90.47
CA PHE A 95 -39.92 153.13 -90.60
C PHE A 95 -39.03 151.92 -90.95
N ASN A 96 -38.11 152.08 -91.91
CA ASN A 96 -37.15 151.03 -92.27
C ASN A 96 -36.15 150.71 -91.13
N SER A 97 -35.79 151.69 -90.30
CA SER A 97 -34.97 151.45 -89.10
C SER A 97 -35.68 150.61 -88.05
N ALA A 98 -37.01 150.67 -87.96
CA ALA A 98 -37.78 149.83 -87.06
C ALA A 98 -37.85 148.38 -87.56
N GLU A 99 -37.97 148.16 -88.87
CA GLU A 99 -37.89 146.82 -89.46
C GLU A 99 -36.50 146.18 -89.30
N ILE A 100 -35.41 146.97 -89.39
CA ILE A 100 -34.06 146.46 -89.15
C ILE A 100 -33.87 146.05 -87.69
N LEU A 101 -34.38 146.82 -86.73
CA LEU A 101 -34.37 146.44 -85.31
C LEU A 101 -35.17 145.16 -85.07
N GLN A 102 -36.34 145.01 -85.71
CA GLN A 102 -37.14 143.79 -85.64
C GLN A 102 -36.42 142.57 -86.24
N MET A 103 -35.68 142.74 -87.34
CA MET A 103 -34.84 141.67 -87.90
C MET A 103 -33.66 141.33 -86.98
N GLN A 104 -33.08 142.32 -86.29
CA GLN A 104 -32.03 142.09 -85.30
C GLN A 104 -32.56 141.27 -84.11
N ASP A 105 -33.74 141.62 -83.59
CA ASP A 105 -34.42 140.86 -82.54
C ASP A 105 -34.73 139.43 -82.99
N GLN A 106 -35.17 139.24 -84.25
CA GLN A 106 -35.40 137.91 -84.82
C GLN A 106 -34.11 137.09 -84.98
N ILE A 107 -33.00 137.73 -85.32
CA ILE A 107 -31.69 137.06 -85.42
C ILE A 107 -31.18 136.68 -84.04
N GLU A 108 -31.32 137.53 -83.03
CA GLU A 108 -30.98 137.18 -81.64
C GLU A 108 -31.87 136.05 -81.10
N GLU A 109 -33.16 136.04 -81.44
CA GLU A 109 -34.08 134.96 -81.11
C GLU A 109 -33.67 133.65 -81.82
N GLN A 110 -33.33 133.71 -83.11
CA GLN A 110 -32.82 132.55 -83.86
C GLN A 110 -31.46 132.06 -83.32
N GLN A 111 -30.58 132.96 -82.90
CA GLN A 111 -29.30 132.62 -82.28
C GLN A 111 -29.52 131.92 -80.93
N THR A 112 -30.47 132.42 -80.14
CA THR A 112 -30.89 131.79 -78.88
C THR A 112 -31.47 130.40 -79.11
N ILE A 113 -32.30 130.22 -80.14
CA ILE A 113 -32.84 128.92 -80.54
C ILE A 113 -31.71 127.98 -80.98
N LEU A 114 -30.73 128.48 -81.74
CA LEU A 114 -29.58 127.70 -82.19
C LEU A 114 -28.72 127.22 -81.01
N ASP A 115 -28.47 128.11 -80.04
CA ASP A 115 -27.73 127.78 -78.82
C ASP A 115 -28.49 126.75 -77.96
N GLN A 116 -29.82 126.87 -77.86
CA GLN A 116 -30.67 125.87 -77.21
C GLN A 116 -30.63 124.53 -77.95
N MET A 117 -30.68 124.53 -79.28
CA MET A 117 -30.56 123.30 -80.08
C MET A 117 -29.18 122.65 -79.92
N ASN A 118 -28.11 123.44 -79.89
CA ASN A 118 -26.75 122.94 -79.65
C ASN A 118 -26.63 122.34 -78.25
N HIS A 119 -27.15 123.00 -77.21
CA HIS A 119 -27.18 122.46 -75.86
C HIS A 119 -27.96 121.13 -75.80
N LEU A 120 -29.15 121.07 -76.40
CA LEU A 120 -29.95 119.83 -76.46
C LEU A 120 -29.22 118.72 -77.23
N PHE A 121 -28.50 119.06 -78.29
CA PHE A 121 -27.70 118.10 -79.05
C PHE A 121 -26.53 117.56 -78.23
N GLU A 122 -25.77 118.43 -77.55
CA GLU A 122 -24.71 118.03 -76.63
C GLU A 122 -25.23 117.19 -75.46
N GLU A 123 -26.37 117.57 -74.88
CA GLU A 123 -27.03 116.80 -73.84
C GLU A 123 -27.44 115.42 -74.34
N THR A 124 -28.01 115.33 -75.55
CA THR A 124 -28.39 114.06 -76.18
C THR A 124 -27.17 113.18 -76.44
N LEU A 125 -26.06 113.76 -76.91
CA LEU A 125 -24.79 113.02 -77.06
C LEU A 125 -24.24 112.54 -75.72
N SER A 126 -24.28 113.38 -74.68
CA SER A 126 -23.89 113.04 -73.32
C SER A 126 -24.74 111.89 -72.77
N GLN A 127 -26.07 111.96 -72.94
CA GLN A 127 -27.00 110.90 -72.55
C GLN A 127 -26.74 109.60 -73.32
N LYS A 128 -26.45 109.68 -74.63
CA LYS A 128 -26.09 108.51 -75.46
C LYS A 128 -24.79 107.85 -74.97
N GLU A 129 -23.76 108.63 -74.64
CA GLU A 129 -22.50 108.07 -74.13
C GLU A 129 -22.68 107.50 -72.72
N LYS A 130 -23.45 108.17 -71.84
CA LYS A 130 -23.87 107.61 -70.54
C LYS A 130 -24.62 106.28 -70.71
N ALA A 131 -25.57 106.20 -71.63
CA ALA A 131 -26.32 104.98 -71.93
C ALA A 131 -25.42 103.86 -72.48
N LYS A 132 -24.43 104.19 -73.31
CA LYS A 132 -23.44 103.23 -73.83
C LYS A 132 -22.52 102.70 -72.73
N VAL A 133 -22.05 103.57 -71.83
CA VAL A 133 -21.28 103.19 -70.63
C VAL A 133 -22.14 102.31 -69.71
N ASN A 134 -23.39 102.71 -69.45
CA ASN A 134 -24.32 101.94 -68.63
C ASN A 134 -24.60 100.55 -69.24
N LYS A 135 -24.82 100.48 -70.55
CA LYS A 135 -24.96 99.20 -71.27
C LYS A 135 -23.72 98.30 -71.13
N LYS A 136 -22.51 98.88 -71.14
CA LYS A 136 -21.27 98.14 -70.91
C LYS A 136 -21.19 97.62 -69.47
N ASN A 137 -21.56 98.45 -68.49
CA ASN A 137 -21.57 98.06 -67.08
C ASN A 137 -22.58 96.94 -66.82
N ILE A 138 -23.81 97.06 -67.31
CA ILE A 138 -24.84 96.02 -67.20
C ILE A 138 -24.37 94.70 -67.84
N LYS A 139 -23.73 94.75 -69.01
CA LYS A 139 -23.15 93.54 -69.63
C LYS A 139 -22.07 92.90 -68.75
N GLN A 140 -21.20 93.69 -68.13
CA GLN A 140 -20.19 93.17 -67.22
C GLN A 140 -20.83 92.56 -65.96
N GLU A 141 -21.88 93.16 -65.42
CA GLU A 141 -22.64 92.61 -64.28
C GLU A 141 -23.36 91.31 -64.63
N ILE A 142 -23.95 91.20 -65.82
CA ILE A 142 -24.54 89.95 -66.31
C ILE A 142 -23.46 88.86 -66.34
N VAL A 143 -22.30 89.12 -66.94
CA VAL A 143 -21.20 88.13 -66.99
C VAL A 143 -20.71 87.75 -65.60
N ARG A 144 -20.57 88.71 -64.67
CA ARG A 144 -20.23 88.42 -63.27
C ARG A 144 -21.29 87.53 -62.62
N THR A 145 -22.56 87.82 -62.86
CA THR A 145 -23.68 87.06 -62.31
C THR A 145 -23.75 85.65 -62.89
N GLU A 146 -23.52 85.48 -64.19
CA GLU A 146 -23.44 84.18 -64.86
C GLU A 146 -22.28 83.34 -64.32
N ASN A 147 -21.12 83.95 -64.10
CA ASN A 147 -19.98 83.29 -63.46
C ASN A 147 -20.32 82.87 -62.03
N ASN A 148 -20.96 83.74 -61.24
CA ASN A 148 -21.41 83.42 -59.89
C ASN A 148 -22.43 82.26 -59.88
N ILE A 149 -23.40 82.26 -60.81
CA ILE A 149 -24.37 81.16 -60.96
C ILE A 149 -23.66 79.85 -61.28
N THR A 150 -22.66 79.88 -62.17
CA THR A 150 -21.89 78.70 -62.54
C THR A 150 -21.11 78.15 -61.35
N GLN A 151 -20.46 79.02 -60.58
CA GLN A 151 -19.75 78.63 -59.35
C GLN A 151 -20.72 78.04 -58.30
N LEU A 152 -21.87 78.67 -58.10
CA LEU A 152 -22.89 78.17 -57.17
C LEU A 152 -23.46 76.82 -57.60
N ARG A 153 -23.69 76.59 -58.90
CA ARG A 153 -24.11 75.29 -59.42
C ARG A 153 -23.07 74.20 -59.17
N ALA A 154 -21.79 74.49 -59.43
CA ALA A 154 -20.70 73.55 -59.15
C ALA A 154 -20.60 73.23 -57.64
N ALA A 155 -20.71 74.25 -56.78
CA ALA A 155 -20.71 74.06 -55.34
C ALA A 155 -21.91 73.22 -54.86
N LEU A 156 -23.11 73.46 -55.41
CA LEU A 156 -24.31 72.69 -55.11
C LEU A 156 -24.17 71.22 -55.53
N GLN A 157 -23.58 70.95 -56.71
CA GLN A 157 -23.30 69.59 -57.16
C GLN A 157 -22.36 68.85 -56.20
N VAL A 158 -21.27 69.50 -55.77
CA VAL A 158 -20.35 68.92 -54.78
C VAL A 158 -21.08 68.60 -53.47
N GLN A 159 -21.99 69.47 -53.02
CA GLN A 159 -22.79 69.21 -51.83
C GLN A 159 -23.77 68.04 -52.02
N TRP A 160 -24.37 67.92 -53.21
CA TRP A 160 -25.23 66.78 -53.54
C TRP A 160 -24.47 65.46 -53.52
N ASP A 161 -23.28 65.42 -54.12
CA ASP A 161 -22.42 64.24 -54.12
C ASP A 161 -21.98 63.86 -52.70
N LYS A 162 -21.63 64.86 -51.87
CA LYS A 162 -21.36 64.65 -50.43
C LYS A 162 -22.57 64.07 -49.70
N HIS A 163 -23.76 64.62 -49.90
CA HIS A 163 -24.98 64.14 -49.27
C HIS A 163 -25.31 62.70 -49.70
N SER A 164 -25.16 62.39 -50.99
CA SER A 164 -25.34 61.04 -51.54
C SER A 164 -24.36 60.03 -50.91
N ASN A 165 -23.08 60.39 -50.83
CA ASN A 165 -22.06 59.57 -50.19
C ASN A 165 -22.35 59.36 -48.70
N LEU A 166 -22.70 60.42 -47.96
CA LEU A 166 -23.07 60.30 -46.54
C LEU A 166 -24.28 59.40 -46.35
N THR A 167 -25.30 59.51 -47.20
CA THR A 167 -26.50 58.66 -47.16
C THR A 167 -26.13 57.19 -47.40
N ARG A 168 -25.24 56.91 -48.35
CA ARG A 168 -24.74 55.55 -48.61
C ARG A 168 -23.97 54.99 -47.41
N THR A 169 -23.07 55.79 -46.83
CA THR A 169 -22.27 55.39 -45.66
C THR A 169 -23.15 55.13 -44.44
N LEU A 170 -24.19 55.94 -44.22
CA LEU A 170 -25.18 55.72 -43.16
C LEU A 170 -25.89 54.37 -43.31
N ARG A 171 -26.34 54.00 -44.52
CA ARG A 171 -26.97 52.68 -44.76
C ARG A 171 -26.02 51.52 -44.49
N ILE A 172 -24.74 51.66 -44.86
CA ILE A 172 -23.72 50.64 -44.58
C ILE A 172 -23.56 50.48 -43.07
N HIS A 173 -23.40 51.59 -42.33
CA HIS A 173 -23.27 51.54 -40.88
C HIS A 173 -24.53 51.02 -40.17
N GLU A 174 -25.72 51.33 -40.68
CA GLU A 174 -26.97 50.78 -40.16
C GLU A 174 -27.02 49.25 -40.34
N THR A 175 -26.61 48.77 -41.52
CA THR A 175 -26.52 47.33 -41.81
C THR A 175 -25.49 46.65 -40.92
N GLN A 176 -24.30 47.24 -40.77
CA GLN A 176 -23.26 46.76 -39.86
C GLN A 176 -23.78 46.73 -38.40
N GLY A 177 -24.51 47.76 -37.98
CA GLY A 177 -25.14 47.82 -36.67
C GLY A 177 -26.17 46.73 -36.44
N GLN A 178 -26.96 46.38 -37.47
CA GLN A 178 -27.90 45.23 -37.41
C GLN A 178 -27.16 43.90 -37.30
N GLN A 179 -26.09 43.69 -38.08
CA GLN A 179 -25.26 42.49 -38.01
C GLN A 179 -24.61 42.31 -36.63
N LEU A 180 -24.07 43.40 -36.05
CA LEU A 180 -23.50 43.36 -34.71
C LEU A 180 -24.56 43.02 -33.66
N ARG A 181 -25.78 43.57 -33.76
CA ARG A 181 -26.89 43.21 -32.86
C ARG A 181 -27.23 41.73 -32.94
N GLN A 182 -27.35 41.18 -34.16
CA GLN A 182 -27.60 39.75 -34.35
C GLN A 182 -26.49 38.88 -33.75
N SER A 183 -25.22 39.26 -33.97
CA SER A 183 -24.08 38.54 -33.39
C SER A 183 -24.06 38.61 -31.85
N ILE A 184 -24.43 39.76 -31.28
CA ILE A 184 -24.59 39.90 -29.81
C ILE A 184 -25.72 38.99 -29.31
N ASP A 185 -26.87 38.94 -29.98
CA ASP A 185 -27.99 38.10 -29.58
C ASP A 185 -27.62 36.60 -29.64
N GLU A 186 -26.89 36.16 -30.68
CA GLU A 186 -26.40 34.79 -30.83
C GLU A 186 -25.39 34.42 -29.74
N THR A 187 -24.44 35.31 -29.46
CA THR A 187 -23.44 35.09 -28.40
C THR A 187 -24.11 35.07 -27.02
N GLN A 188 -25.10 35.92 -26.76
CA GLN A 188 -25.86 35.91 -25.51
C GLN A 188 -26.66 34.62 -25.33
N LYS A 189 -27.26 34.08 -26.40
CA LYS A 189 -27.92 32.76 -26.37
C LYS A 189 -26.91 31.66 -26.05
N ALA A 190 -25.75 31.66 -26.70
CA ALA A 190 -24.70 30.67 -26.43
C ALA A 190 -24.19 30.74 -24.99
N ILE A 191 -24.01 31.95 -24.44
CA ILE A 191 -23.65 32.15 -23.03
C ILE A 191 -24.72 31.54 -22.12
N THR A 192 -25.99 31.85 -22.36
CA THR A 192 -27.11 31.35 -21.55
C THR A 192 -27.20 29.82 -21.60
N GLU A 193 -26.97 29.20 -22.76
CA GLU A 193 -26.91 27.73 -22.90
C GLU A 193 -25.72 27.12 -22.15
N MET A 194 -24.55 27.76 -22.20
CA MET A 194 -23.36 27.30 -21.47
C MET A 194 -23.55 27.42 -19.96
N GLU A 195 -24.14 28.52 -19.48
CA GLU A 195 -24.47 28.70 -18.07
C GLU A 195 -25.45 27.63 -17.58
N ALA A 196 -26.48 27.31 -18.37
CA ALA A 196 -27.43 26.24 -18.07
C ALA A 196 -26.74 24.86 -18.00
N LYS A 197 -25.82 24.55 -18.93
CA LYS A 197 -25.03 23.30 -18.91
C LYS A 197 -24.11 23.23 -17.70
N ALA A 198 -23.41 24.32 -17.38
CA ALA A 198 -22.53 24.40 -16.21
C ALA A 198 -23.30 24.22 -14.90
N GLU A 199 -24.54 24.73 -14.83
CA GLU A 199 -25.44 24.53 -13.70
C GLU A 199 -25.89 23.08 -13.56
N VAL A 200 -26.24 22.40 -14.67
CA VAL A 200 -26.56 20.97 -14.66
C VAL A 200 -25.37 20.15 -14.15
N TRP A 201 -24.16 20.39 -14.69
CA TRP A 201 -22.96 19.71 -14.25
C TRP A 201 -22.64 19.95 -12.78
N ARG A 202 -22.83 21.16 -12.26
CA ARG A 202 -22.66 21.43 -10.82
C ARG A 202 -23.62 20.61 -9.98
N ARG A 203 -24.89 20.47 -10.37
CA ARG A 203 -25.86 19.64 -9.65
C ARG A 203 -25.52 18.15 -9.71
N GLU A 204 -25.14 17.66 -10.89
CA GLU A 204 -24.73 16.26 -11.08
C GLU A 204 -23.48 15.93 -10.25
N SER A 205 -22.48 16.83 -10.24
CA SER A 205 -21.28 16.71 -9.41
C SER A 205 -21.63 16.64 -7.92
N ASN A 206 -22.42 17.60 -7.42
CA ASN A 206 -22.83 17.62 -6.01
C ASN A 206 -23.64 16.37 -5.62
N SER A 207 -24.52 15.89 -6.51
CA SER A 207 -25.28 14.65 -6.26
C SER A 207 -24.39 13.42 -6.25
N SER A 208 -23.34 13.39 -7.07
CA SER A 208 -22.35 12.32 -7.08
C SER A 208 -21.47 12.34 -5.84
N GLU A 209 -21.02 13.52 -5.40
CA GLU A 209 -20.27 13.72 -4.17
C GLU A 209 -21.08 13.23 -2.96
N GLN A 210 -22.34 13.65 -2.84
CA GLN A 210 -23.22 13.19 -1.75
C GLN A 210 -23.36 11.66 -1.72
N ARG A 211 -23.55 11.03 -2.89
CA ARG A 211 -23.62 9.56 -2.97
C ARG A 211 -22.35 8.87 -2.50
N ILE A 212 -21.19 9.42 -2.86
CA ILE A 212 -19.89 8.89 -2.43
C ILE A 212 -19.75 9.05 -0.91
N GLU A 213 -20.16 10.18 -0.36
CA GLU A 213 -20.07 10.44 1.08
C GLU A 213 -21.02 9.56 1.90
N ASP A 214 -22.23 9.31 1.39
CA ASP A 214 -23.17 8.35 1.97
C ASP A 214 -22.60 6.91 1.94
N GLU A 215 -21.95 6.51 0.83
CA GLU A 215 -21.31 5.19 0.69
C GLU A 215 -20.11 5.03 1.64
N ILE A 216 -19.28 6.07 1.77
CA ILE A 216 -18.18 6.11 2.75
C ILE A 216 -18.73 5.92 4.16
N THR A 217 -19.77 6.68 4.54
CA THR A 217 -20.37 6.61 5.88
C THR A 217 -20.93 5.21 6.16
N GLN A 218 -21.55 4.57 5.16
CA GLN A 218 -22.06 3.21 5.28
C GLN A 218 -20.93 2.19 5.45
N LEU A 219 -19.86 2.30 4.67
CA LEU A 219 -18.69 1.41 4.78
C LEU A 219 -17.96 1.58 6.12
N GLU A 220 -17.82 2.82 6.61
CA GLU A 220 -17.24 3.08 7.93
C GLU A 220 -18.04 2.41 9.05
N LYS A 221 -19.37 2.44 8.94
CA LYS A 221 -20.24 1.73 9.89
C LYS A 221 -20.07 0.22 9.81
N GLU A 222 -20.03 -0.35 8.60
CA GLU A 222 -19.81 -1.79 8.41
C GLU A 222 -18.46 -2.25 8.95
N ILE A 223 -17.41 -1.43 8.79
CA ILE A 223 -16.09 -1.68 9.38
C ILE A 223 -16.17 -1.67 10.91
N ALA A 224 -16.79 -0.65 11.51
CA ALA A 224 -16.93 -0.56 12.95
C ALA A 224 -17.72 -1.75 13.54
N ASP A 225 -18.82 -2.15 12.89
CA ASP A 225 -19.60 -3.32 13.29
C ASP A 225 -18.78 -4.62 13.19
N ALA A 226 -17.96 -4.77 12.13
CA ALA A 226 -17.09 -5.93 11.96
C ALA A 226 -15.94 -5.96 12.99
N GLU A 227 -15.32 -4.82 13.30
CA GLU A 227 -14.29 -4.69 14.33
C GLU A 227 -14.84 -5.06 15.72
N GLN A 228 -16.07 -4.64 16.02
CA GLN A 228 -16.74 -5.02 17.27
C GLN A 228 -16.97 -6.54 17.33
N GLN A 229 -17.48 -7.15 16.25
CA GLN A 229 -17.68 -8.61 16.19
C GLN A 229 -16.36 -9.38 16.37
N ILE A 230 -15.26 -8.92 15.76
CA ILE A 230 -13.93 -9.52 15.93
C ILE A 230 -13.50 -9.43 17.40
N THR A 231 -13.72 -8.29 18.03
CA THR A 231 -13.38 -8.06 19.44
C THR A 231 -14.19 -8.98 20.36
N ASP A 232 -15.50 -9.10 20.12
CA ASP A 232 -16.39 -9.97 20.89
C ASP A 232 -15.97 -11.45 20.77
N VAL A 233 -15.74 -11.94 19.54
CA VAL A 233 -15.25 -13.31 19.30
C VAL A 233 -13.88 -13.55 19.93
N SER A 234 -13.00 -12.56 19.91
CA SER A 234 -11.68 -12.66 20.55
C SER A 234 -11.82 -12.80 22.07
N ASN A 235 -12.68 -11.99 22.69
CA ASN A 235 -12.96 -12.06 24.12
C ASN A 235 -13.57 -13.40 24.52
N GLU A 236 -14.60 -13.87 23.81
CA GLU A 236 -15.23 -15.18 24.05
C GLU A 236 -14.21 -16.32 23.95
N LYS A 237 -13.33 -16.29 22.94
CA LYS A 237 -12.26 -17.28 22.79
C LYS A 237 -11.28 -17.23 23.97
N ASN A 238 -10.88 -16.05 24.41
CA ASN A 238 -9.94 -15.89 25.52
C ASN A 238 -10.55 -16.37 26.84
N GLU A 239 -11.84 -16.11 27.07
CA GLU A 239 -12.58 -16.63 28.22
C GLU A 239 -12.69 -18.16 28.18
N ALA A 240 -13.03 -18.73 27.01
CA ALA A 240 -13.09 -20.18 26.82
C ALA A 240 -11.72 -20.84 27.05
N ILE A 241 -10.64 -20.27 26.51
CA ILE A 241 -9.27 -20.73 26.73
C ILE A 241 -8.93 -20.70 28.23
N SER A 242 -9.24 -19.60 28.91
CA SER A 242 -8.99 -19.45 30.35
C SER A 242 -9.75 -20.50 31.17
N SER A 243 -11.02 -20.75 30.81
CA SER A 243 -11.84 -21.81 31.42
C SER A 243 -11.25 -23.20 31.21
N TYR A 244 -10.83 -23.54 29.99
CA TYR A 244 -10.20 -24.83 29.71
C TYR A 244 -8.85 -24.99 30.43
N GLN A 245 -8.03 -23.94 30.49
CA GLN A 245 -6.78 -23.95 31.25
C GLN A 245 -7.04 -24.23 32.74
N GLN A 246 -8.09 -23.61 33.31
CA GLN A 246 -8.48 -23.86 34.70
C GLN A 246 -8.97 -25.30 34.91
N GLN A 247 -9.77 -25.84 33.98
CA GLN A 247 -10.22 -27.24 34.05
C GLN A 247 -9.05 -28.22 33.97
N ILE A 248 -8.09 -28.00 33.07
CA ILE A 248 -6.86 -28.81 32.97
C ILE A 248 -6.06 -28.75 34.28
N ALA A 249 -5.90 -27.55 34.86
CA ALA A 249 -5.21 -27.39 36.14
C ALA A 249 -5.89 -28.16 37.28
N ASN A 250 -7.22 -28.17 37.32
CA ASN A 250 -7.98 -28.94 38.31
C ASN A 250 -7.83 -30.45 38.11
N LEU A 251 -7.97 -30.94 36.87
CA LEU A 251 -7.79 -32.36 36.53
C LEU A 251 -6.39 -32.85 36.86
N ASN A 252 -5.35 -32.04 36.60
CA ASN A 252 -3.98 -32.39 36.97
C ASN A 252 -3.81 -32.53 38.49
N LYS A 253 -4.43 -31.64 39.28
CA LYS A 253 -4.43 -31.78 40.75
C LYS A 253 -5.13 -33.06 41.21
N GLU A 254 -6.23 -33.44 40.57
CA GLU A 254 -6.93 -34.70 40.87
C GLU A 254 -6.06 -35.91 40.54
N ILE A 255 -5.40 -35.90 39.37
CA ILE A 255 -4.45 -36.95 38.96
C ILE A 255 -3.32 -37.08 39.98
N ASP A 256 -2.72 -35.97 40.42
CA ASP A 256 -1.66 -35.98 41.43
C ASP A 256 -2.14 -36.57 42.76
N SER A 257 -3.33 -36.18 43.22
CA SER A 257 -3.95 -36.75 44.43
C SER A 257 -4.19 -38.25 44.30
N HIS A 258 -4.65 -38.72 43.14
CA HIS A 258 -4.85 -40.14 42.87
C HIS A 258 -3.52 -40.89 42.84
N ASN A 259 -2.49 -40.33 42.22
CA ASN A 259 -1.14 -40.90 42.19
C ASN A 259 -0.56 -41.08 43.60
N ASP A 260 -0.76 -40.10 44.49
CA ASP A 260 -0.30 -40.21 45.87
C ASP A 260 -1.07 -41.31 46.63
N LYS A 261 -2.39 -41.43 46.46
CA LYS A 261 -3.17 -42.55 47.01
C LYS A 261 -2.65 -43.91 46.49
N ILE A 262 -2.33 -44.02 45.20
CA ILE A 262 -1.76 -45.26 44.63
C ILE A 262 -0.41 -45.58 45.27
N LYS A 263 0.48 -44.59 45.44
CA LYS A 263 1.78 -44.81 46.12
C LYS A 263 1.60 -45.32 47.54
N ASP A 264 0.65 -44.76 48.28
CA ASP A 264 0.35 -45.20 49.64
C ASP A 264 -0.18 -46.64 49.66
N GLN A 265 -1.11 -46.97 48.77
CA GLN A 265 -1.62 -48.35 48.61
C GLN A 265 -0.52 -49.33 48.22
N VAL A 266 0.39 -48.97 47.31
CA VAL A 266 1.54 -49.81 46.93
C VAL A 266 2.45 -50.05 48.13
N ARG A 267 2.69 -49.02 48.97
CA ARG A 267 3.47 -49.17 50.20
C ARG A 267 2.79 -50.11 51.20
N GLU A 268 1.48 -49.99 51.36
CA GLU A 268 0.69 -50.88 52.21
C GLU A 268 0.75 -52.34 51.74
N ILE A 269 0.55 -52.57 50.43
CA ILE A 269 0.70 -53.89 49.81
C ILE A 269 2.11 -54.45 50.07
N GLY A 270 3.15 -53.63 49.91
CA GLY A 270 4.53 -54.03 50.22
C GLY A 270 4.72 -54.47 51.68
N SER A 271 4.15 -53.73 52.64
CA SER A 271 4.19 -54.09 54.06
C SER A 271 3.43 -55.39 54.34
N LEU A 272 2.24 -55.55 53.76
CA LEU A 272 1.43 -56.77 53.91
C LEU A 272 2.14 -57.98 53.31
N LYS A 273 2.78 -57.82 52.14
CA LYS A 273 3.58 -58.87 51.52
C LYS A 273 4.72 -59.32 52.43
N ALA A 274 5.47 -58.38 53.00
CA ALA A 274 6.54 -58.70 53.95
C ALA A 274 6.03 -59.44 55.20
N LYS A 275 4.85 -59.06 55.72
CA LYS A 275 4.20 -59.79 56.82
C LYS A 275 3.81 -61.21 56.43
N ILE A 276 3.27 -61.40 55.22
CA ILE A 276 2.95 -62.74 54.70
C ILE A 276 4.21 -63.58 54.58
N GLU A 277 5.30 -63.04 54.02
CA GLU A 277 6.59 -63.72 53.90
C GLU A 277 7.11 -64.16 55.28
N SER A 278 7.06 -63.28 56.29
CA SER A 278 7.42 -63.62 57.69
C SER A 278 6.56 -64.76 58.26
N ILE A 279 5.23 -64.69 58.08
CA ILE A 279 4.31 -65.74 58.56
C ILE A 279 4.58 -67.08 57.86
N VAL A 280 4.89 -67.06 56.55
CA VAL A 280 5.23 -68.26 55.79
C VAL A 280 6.53 -68.87 56.29
N GLU A 281 7.56 -68.07 56.56
CA GLU A 281 8.81 -68.53 57.17
C GLU A 281 8.59 -69.13 58.56
N GLU A 282 7.84 -68.45 59.43
CA GLU A 282 7.47 -68.96 60.76
C GLU A 282 6.70 -70.28 60.65
N THR A 283 5.75 -70.38 59.72
CA THR A 283 4.96 -71.60 59.48
C THR A 283 5.86 -72.74 58.99
N GLN A 284 6.82 -72.46 58.12
CA GLN A 284 7.77 -73.46 57.62
C GLN A 284 8.70 -73.94 58.73
N GLN A 285 9.20 -73.04 59.58
CA GLN A 285 9.99 -73.41 60.76
C GLN A 285 9.19 -74.27 61.75
N LEU A 286 7.93 -73.90 62.02
CA LEU A 286 7.04 -74.69 62.87
C LEU A 286 6.77 -76.08 62.28
N LYS A 287 6.59 -76.18 60.95
CA LYS A 287 6.42 -77.46 60.26
C LYS A 287 7.66 -78.34 60.38
N GLU A 288 8.86 -77.78 60.20
CA GLU A 288 10.13 -78.50 60.35
C GLU A 288 10.35 -78.96 61.80
N SER A 289 10.07 -78.11 62.78
CA SER A 289 10.09 -78.46 64.20
C SER A 289 9.12 -79.60 64.50
N SER A 290 7.87 -79.50 64.04
CA SER A 290 6.86 -80.53 64.23
C SER A 290 7.24 -81.85 63.56
N GLN A 291 7.87 -81.81 62.39
CA GLN A 291 8.35 -83.01 61.71
C GLN A 291 9.48 -83.67 62.50
N SER A 292 10.43 -82.90 63.03
CA SER A 292 11.47 -83.41 63.93
C SER A 292 10.88 -84.03 65.19
N ASP A 293 9.87 -83.40 65.80
CA ASP A 293 9.18 -83.95 66.97
C ASP A 293 8.46 -85.27 66.65
N ILE A 294 7.84 -85.39 65.47
CA ILE A 294 7.24 -86.64 64.99
C ILE A 294 8.31 -87.72 64.86
N GLU A 295 9.45 -87.43 64.22
CA GLU A 295 10.55 -88.38 64.06
C GLU A 295 11.10 -88.85 65.42
N GLN A 296 11.28 -87.92 66.37
CA GLN A 296 11.68 -88.25 67.73
C GLN A 296 10.63 -89.11 68.46
N LEU A 297 9.34 -88.85 68.22
CA LEU A 297 8.25 -89.64 68.79
C LEU A 297 8.22 -91.06 68.18
N GLU A 298 8.42 -91.19 66.88
CA GLU A 298 8.51 -92.46 66.15
C GLU A 298 9.67 -93.31 66.69
N GLU A 299 10.84 -92.70 66.90
CA GLU A 299 12.01 -93.36 67.49
C GLU A 299 11.73 -93.78 68.93
N LYS A 300 11.13 -92.92 69.75
CA LYS A 300 10.70 -93.28 71.12
C LYS A 300 9.69 -94.42 71.12
N LYS A 301 8.74 -94.46 70.18
CA LYS A 301 7.80 -95.58 70.02
C LYS A 301 8.52 -96.86 69.66
N LYS A 302 9.50 -96.80 68.75
CA LYS A 302 10.32 -97.96 68.38
C LYS A 302 11.09 -98.50 69.58
N ILE A 303 11.78 -97.63 70.32
CA ILE A 303 12.46 -98.00 71.57
C ILE A 303 11.48 -98.64 72.56
N LEU A 304 10.27 -98.08 72.71
CA LEU A 304 9.24 -98.65 73.56
C LEU A 304 8.79 -100.04 73.09
N CYS A 305 8.58 -100.24 71.78
CA CYS A 305 8.27 -101.54 71.21
C CYS A 305 9.38 -102.57 71.46
N ASP A 306 10.64 -102.18 71.29
CA ASP A 306 11.80 -103.03 71.55
C ASP A 306 11.88 -103.40 73.04
N LEU A 307 11.63 -102.46 73.95
CA LEU A 307 11.54 -102.71 75.38
C LEU A 307 10.35 -103.61 75.74
N MET A 308 9.20 -103.44 75.10
CA MET A 308 8.05 -104.32 75.28
C MET A 308 8.32 -105.74 74.77
N ALA A 309 9.04 -105.89 73.66
CA ALA A 309 9.48 -107.18 73.14
C ALA A 309 10.46 -107.87 74.11
N GLN A 310 11.46 -107.13 74.61
CA GLN A 310 12.37 -107.62 75.65
C GLN A 310 11.63 -108.00 76.94
N LEU A 311 10.63 -107.21 77.34
CA LEU A 311 9.80 -107.52 78.51
C LEU A 311 8.96 -108.78 78.27
N ALA A 312 8.36 -108.94 77.09
CA ALA A 312 7.60 -110.13 76.70
C ALA A 312 8.50 -111.38 76.70
N GLU A 313 9.73 -111.27 76.19
CA GLU A 313 10.73 -112.35 76.23
C GLU A 313 11.09 -112.72 77.68
N ARG A 314 11.32 -111.71 78.54
CA ARG A 314 11.53 -111.94 79.98
C ARG A 314 10.32 -112.50 80.71
N MET A 315 9.10 -112.17 80.28
CA MET A 315 7.85 -112.69 80.84
C MET A 315 7.58 -114.14 80.41
N ALA A 316 8.05 -114.54 79.23
CA ALA A 316 8.00 -115.94 78.76
C ALA A 316 9.05 -116.83 79.46
N LEU A 317 10.14 -116.23 79.97
CA LEU A 317 11.23 -116.96 80.65
C LEU A 317 10.77 -117.75 81.90
N PRO A 318 9.94 -117.21 82.82
CA PRO A 318 9.35 -118.00 83.90
C PRO A 318 8.52 -119.17 83.39
N GLU A 319 7.77 -118.98 82.31
CA GLU A 319 6.88 -120.01 81.77
C GLU A 319 7.67 -121.16 81.11
N THR A 320 8.76 -120.83 80.40
CA THR A 320 9.70 -121.83 79.88
C THR A 320 10.49 -122.52 80.99
N GLN A 321 10.99 -121.77 81.97
CA GLN A 321 11.67 -122.33 83.15
C GLN A 321 10.73 -123.23 83.97
N THR A 322 9.44 -122.88 84.09
CA THR A 322 8.44 -123.71 84.80
C THR A 322 8.18 -125.02 84.06
N LYS A 323 8.11 -124.99 82.72
CA LYS A 323 8.00 -126.22 81.90
C LYS A 323 9.25 -127.10 82.01
N GLU A 324 10.43 -126.48 82.04
CA GLU A 324 11.71 -127.18 82.17
C GLU A 324 11.88 -127.80 83.57
N ILE A 325 11.51 -127.08 84.64
CA ILE A 325 11.45 -127.61 86.01
C ILE A 325 10.47 -128.78 86.11
N ALA A 326 9.26 -128.66 85.52
CA ALA A 326 8.29 -129.76 85.53
C ALA A 326 8.79 -131.00 84.78
N ALA A 327 9.52 -130.82 83.67
CA ALA A 327 10.15 -131.92 82.93
C ALA A 327 11.26 -132.59 83.77
N LEU A 328 12.13 -131.79 84.40
CA LEU A 328 13.18 -132.27 85.29
C LEU A 328 12.61 -132.95 86.55
N GLU A 329 11.49 -132.47 87.10
CA GLU A 329 10.79 -133.11 88.21
C GLU A 329 10.21 -134.47 87.82
N MET A 330 9.65 -134.61 86.60
CA MET A 330 9.22 -135.90 86.09
C MET A 330 10.41 -136.86 85.91
N GLU A 331 11.50 -136.39 85.31
CA GLU A 331 12.72 -137.18 85.15
C GLU A 331 13.29 -137.63 86.50
N ASN A 332 13.26 -136.76 87.51
CA ASN A 332 13.71 -137.07 88.86
C ASN A 332 12.78 -138.09 89.55
N ARG A 333 11.46 -138.02 89.33
CA ARG A 333 10.52 -139.07 89.79
C ARG A 333 10.80 -140.42 89.12
N GLU A 334 11.09 -140.42 87.83
CA GLU A 334 11.46 -141.63 87.06
C GLU A 334 12.74 -142.27 87.61
N LEU A 335 13.77 -141.45 87.86
CA LEU A 335 15.04 -141.88 88.45
C LEU A 335 14.88 -142.36 89.90
N THR A 336 14.04 -141.70 90.68
CA THR A 336 13.69 -142.10 92.06
C THR A 336 13.00 -143.47 92.06
N LYS A 337 12.08 -143.69 91.12
CA LYS A 337 11.38 -144.98 90.96
C LYS A 337 12.34 -146.09 90.55
N ARG A 338 13.23 -145.83 89.58
CA ARG A 338 14.31 -146.75 89.18
C ARG A 338 15.24 -147.09 90.34
N ARG A 339 15.58 -146.10 91.16
CA ARG A 339 16.39 -146.30 92.36
C ARG A 339 15.67 -147.21 93.35
N ASP A 340 14.37 -147.02 93.58
CA ASP A 340 13.60 -147.82 94.53
C ASP A 340 13.36 -149.25 94.02
N GLU A 341 13.11 -149.43 92.72
CA GLU A 341 13.06 -150.75 92.07
C GLU A 341 14.39 -151.50 92.20
N LEU A 342 15.53 -150.80 92.01
CA LEU A 342 16.86 -151.37 92.26
C LEU A 342 17.08 -151.71 93.73
N LYS A 343 16.55 -150.91 94.66
CA LYS A 343 16.63 -151.15 96.10
C LYS A 343 15.82 -152.37 96.52
N GLU A 344 14.64 -152.55 95.95
CA GLU A 344 13.75 -153.68 96.20
C GLU A 344 14.30 -154.98 95.61
N LEU A 345 14.89 -154.93 94.41
CA LEU A 345 15.65 -156.03 93.82
C LEU A 345 16.83 -156.45 94.69
N TRP A 346 17.54 -155.47 95.27
CA TRP A 346 18.67 -155.74 96.15
C TRP A 346 18.23 -156.34 97.48
N GLN A 347 17.13 -155.85 98.07
CA GLN A 347 16.57 -156.38 99.31
C GLN A 347 16.05 -157.82 99.14
N ASN A 348 15.30 -158.10 98.07
CA ASN A 348 14.79 -159.45 97.77
C ASN A 348 15.93 -160.45 97.52
N SER A 349 16.99 -160.02 96.83
CA SER A 349 18.18 -160.86 96.62
C SER A 349 18.96 -161.12 97.91
N THR A 350 18.84 -160.26 98.92
CA THR A 350 19.54 -160.42 100.20
C THR A 350 18.75 -161.34 101.14
N ASP A 351 17.42 -161.21 101.16
CA ASP A 351 16.52 -162.03 101.98
C ASP A 351 16.44 -163.50 101.50
N GLU A 352 16.58 -163.76 100.19
CA GLU A 352 16.67 -165.13 99.64
C GLU A 352 17.96 -165.85 100.08
N VAL A 353 19.08 -165.11 100.20
CA VAL A 353 20.38 -165.66 100.61
C VAL A 353 20.39 -165.97 102.12
N GLU A 354 19.74 -165.16 102.95
CA GLU A 354 19.63 -165.39 104.40
C GLU A 354 18.66 -166.54 104.74
N SER A 355 17.55 -166.69 104.00
CA SER A 355 16.59 -167.81 104.14
C SER A 355 17.19 -169.17 103.74
N LEU A 356 18.10 -169.19 102.77
CA LEU A 356 18.81 -170.40 102.33
C LEU A 356 19.96 -170.80 103.28
N ALA A 357 20.58 -169.84 103.99
CA ALA A 357 21.66 -170.09 104.94
C ALA A 357 21.17 -170.70 106.28
N ASP A 358 19.96 -170.36 106.73
CA ASP A 358 19.47 -170.77 108.05
C ASP A 358 18.76 -172.14 108.07
N LYS A 359 18.35 -172.67 106.90
CA LYS A 359 17.74 -174.02 106.77
C LYS A 359 18.73 -175.18 106.65
N ILE A 360 20.01 -174.91 106.37
CA ILE A 360 21.01 -175.96 106.10
C ILE A 360 21.89 -176.30 107.33
N SER A 361 21.86 -175.49 108.39
CA SER A 361 22.81 -175.62 109.51
C SER A 361 22.37 -176.53 110.68
N ARG A 362 21.28 -177.32 110.59
CA ARG A 362 20.81 -178.17 111.73
C ARG A 362 20.32 -179.60 111.42
N ALA A 363 20.77 -180.27 110.36
CA ALA A 363 20.49 -181.71 110.19
C ALA A 363 21.64 -182.54 109.56
N ARG A 364 22.23 -183.36 110.44
CA ARG A 364 23.10 -184.55 110.30
C ARG A 364 23.09 -185.40 109.00
N ILE A 365 24.30 -185.90 108.71
CA ILE A 365 24.70 -187.30 108.38
C ILE A 365 24.79 -187.76 106.89
N ALA A 366 26.03 -188.17 106.58
CA ALA A 366 26.49 -189.29 105.75
C ALA A 366 26.59 -189.20 104.23
N LYS A 367 27.81 -189.57 103.83
CA LYS A 367 28.28 -190.24 102.60
C LYS A 367 28.42 -189.35 101.36
N TYR A 368 29.66 -189.11 100.95
CA TYR A 368 30.59 -190.00 100.21
C TYR A 368 30.37 -189.86 98.71
N ASP A 369 31.50 -189.55 98.04
CA ASP A 369 31.81 -189.79 96.64
C ASP A 369 30.99 -189.03 95.57
N PRO A 370 31.46 -188.94 94.31
CA PRO A 370 32.81 -189.08 93.75
C PRO A 370 33.16 -187.92 92.78
N ALA A 371 34.39 -187.94 92.25
CA ALA A 371 34.76 -187.51 90.89
C ALA A 371 33.77 -186.61 90.10
N ALA A 372 34.02 -185.29 90.09
CA ALA A 372 33.87 -184.40 88.93
C ALA A 372 33.74 -182.94 89.38
N GLN A 373 34.84 -182.29 89.78
CA GLN A 373 34.94 -180.83 89.57
C GLN A 373 36.39 -180.34 89.57
N GLU A 374 37.24 -181.14 88.92
CA GLU A 374 38.62 -180.85 88.54
C GLU A 374 38.70 -180.19 87.14
N ALA A 375 37.58 -179.68 86.62
CA ALA A 375 37.47 -179.22 85.23
C ALA A 375 37.03 -177.75 85.03
N ALA A 376 36.62 -177.01 86.06
CA ALA A 376 36.07 -175.64 85.85
C ALA A 376 36.90 -174.51 86.49
N ILE A 377 37.91 -174.83 87.30
CA ILE A 377 38.73 -173.80 87.97
C ILE A 377 39.97 -173.42 87.14
N LYS A 378 40.31 -174.19 86.09
CA LYS A 378 41.43 -173.89 85.17
C LYS A 378 41.10 -172.92 84.03
N GLU A 379 39.83 -172.67 83.71
CA GLU A 379 39.46 -171.74 82.63
C GLU A 379 39.43 -170.27 83.08
N ARG A 380 39.30 -170.01 84.38
CA ARG A 380 39.24 -168.64 84.91
C ARG A 380 40.61 -167.98 85.03
N ILE A 381 41.67 -168.76 85.27
CA ILE A 381 43.03 -168.21 85.48
C ILE A 381 43.68 -167.79 84.15
N LEU A 382 43.30 -168.40 83.01
CA LEU A 382 43.83 -168.02 81.69
C LEU A 382 43.14 -166.77 81.09
N ARG A 383 41.83 -166.58 81.28
CA ARG A 383 41.16 -165.34 80.82
C ARG A 383 41.56 -164.11 81.64
N ASP A 384 41.71 -164.26 82.96
CA ASP A 384 42.11 -163.14 83.83
C ASP A 384 43.58 -162.71 83.66
N SER A 385 44.43 -163.62 83.18
CA SER A 385 45.82 -163.30 82.83
C SER A 385 45.92 -162.64 81.44
N ALA A 386 45.07 -163.04 80.48
CA ALA A 386 45.04 -162.44 79.14
C ALA A 386 44.52 -161.00 79.14
N ILE A 387 43.51 -160.67 79.95
CA ILE A 387 42.98 -159.30 80.05
C ILE A 387 44.00 -158.37 80.72
N ARG A 388 44.65 -158.81 81.80
CA ARG A 388 45.68 -158.00 82.47
C ARG A 388 46.92 -157.77 81.60
N VAL A 389 47.31 -158.74 80.77
CA VAL A 389 48.39 -158.52 79.78
C VAL A 389 47.93 -157.58 78.66
N GLN A 390 46.67 -157.65 78.20
CA GLN A 390 46.13 -156.72 77.20
C GLN A 390 46.11 -155.27 77.70
N GLU A 391 45.68 -155.03 78.94
CA GLU A 391 45.66 -153.67 79.53
C GLU A 391 47.07 -153.11 79.71
N ILE A 392 48.04 -153.92 80.14
CA ILE A 392 49.43 -153.51 80.27
C ILE A 392 50.05 -153.23 78.90
N VAL A 393 49.75 -154.02 77.87
CA VAL A 393 50.25 -153.83 76.50
C VAL A 393 49.63 -152.59 75.84
N ASP A 394 48.34 -152.31 76.06
CA ASP A 394 47.68 -151.13 75.49
C ASP A 394 48.12 -149.83 76.19
N ALA A 395 48.28 -149.85 77.52
CA ALA A 395 48.83 -148.72 78.27
C ALA A 395 50.29 -148.45 77.89
N ALA A 396 51.11 -149.50 77.78
CA ALA A 396 52.50 -149.36 77.35
C ALA A 396 52.59 -148.88 75.89
N SER A 397 51.83 -149.45 74.96
CA SER A 397 51.87 -149.05 73.53
C SER A 397 51.51 -147.59 73.30
N LYS A 398 50.53 -147.04 74.04
CA LYS A 398 50.21 -145.59 73.96
C LYS A 398 51.36 -144.70 74.41
N SER A 399 52.13 -145.13 75.41
CA SER A 399 53.24 -144.34 75.94
C SER A 399 54.50 -144.34 75.06
N VAL A 400 54.68 -145.35 74.18
CA VAL A 400 55.85 -145.49 73.28
C VAL A 400 55.50 -145.40 71.77
N SER A 401 54.30 -144.95 71.39
CA SER A 401 53.92 -144.72 69.99
C SER A 401 53.61 -143.25 69.68
N CYS A 402 53.85 -142.85 68.44
CA CYS A 402 53.59 -141.49 67.97
C CYS A 402 52.08 -141.23 67.87
N GLY A 403 51.55 -140.24 68.59
CA GLY A 403 50.12 -139.92 68.59
C GLY A 403 49.52 -139.56 67.23
N GLN A 404 50.35 -139.25 66.22
CA GLN A 404 49.90 -138.82 64.90
C GLN A 404 49.99 -139.91 63.81
N CYS A 405 50.97 -140.82 63.90
CA CYS A 405 51.14 -141.88 62.90
C CYS A 405 51.09 -143.32 63.46
N GLY A 406 50.99 -143.49 64.78
CA GLY A 406 50.90 -144.79 65.44
C GLY A 406 52.18 -145.63 65.42
N GLN A 407 53.26 -145.17 64.78
CA GLN A 407 54.54 -145.90 64.79
C GLN A 407 55.21 -145.84 66.17
N PHE A 408 55.83 -146.95 66.56
CA PHE A 408 56.67 -147.01 67.77
C PHE A 408 57.84 -146.02 67.65
N LEU A 409 58.11 -145.33 68.74
CA LEU A 409 59.07 -144.25 68.78
C LEU A 409 60.48 -144.80 68.90
N GLU A 410 61.22 -144.73 67.80
CA GLU A 410 62.65 -145.03 67.79
C GLU A 410 63.44 -143.80 68.26
N THR A 411 64.45 -144.02 69.11
CA THR A 411 65.32 -142.96 69.62
C THR A 411 65.99 -142.17 68.50
N PRO A 412 66.08 -140.82 68.60
CA PRO A 412 65.69 -139.97 69.72
C PRO A 412 64.21 -139.50 69.70
N VAL A 413 63.55 -139.56 70.87
CA VAL A 413 62.13 -139.23 71.06
C VAL A 413 61.95 -137.80 71.58
N THR A 414 60.85 -137.11 71.23
CA THR A 414 60.54 -135.76 71.75
C THR A 414 59.38 -135.87 72.75
N LEU A 415 59.62 -135.51 74.01
CA LEU A 415 58.62 -135.56 75.08
C LEU A 415 58.05 -134.15 75.31
N VAL A 416 56.73 -134.06 75.31
CA VAL A 416 56.01 -132.81 75.59
C VAL A 416 55.39 -132.90 76.99
N PRO A 417 55.44 -131.84 77.82
CA PRO A 417 55.00 -131.90 79.23
C PRO A 417 53.55 -132.38 79.42
N CYS A 418 52.68 -132.14 78.44
CA CYS A 418 51.32 -132.66 78.43
C CYS A 418 51.18 -134.20 78.41
N GLY A 419 52.28 -134.96 78.26
CA GLY A 419 52.27 -136.43 78.28
C GLY A 419 52.06 -137.11 76.92
N HIS A 420 52.04 -136.34 75.81
CA HIS A 420 51.93 -136.90 74.45
C HIS A 420 53.31 -137.04 73.80
N SER A 421 53.51 -138.11 73.03
CA SER A 421 54.78 -138.44 72.37
C SER A 421 54.66 -138.36 70.84
N VAL A 422 55.64 -137.71 70.17
CA VAL A 422 55.62 -137.47 68.71
C VAL A 422 56.96 -137.88 68.07
N CYS A 423 56.93 -138.54 66.91
CA CYS A 423 58.13 -139.03 66.22
C CYS A 423 58.91 -137.91 65.51
N TYR A 424 60.21 -138.14 65.31
CA TYR A 424 61.13 -137.16 64.74
C TYR A 424 60.76 -136.75 63.30
N SER A 425 60.16 -137.65 62.53
CA SER A 425 59.79 -137.45 61.12
C SER A 425 58.77 -136.31 60.92
N HIS A 426 58.00 -135.96 61.95
CA HIS A 426 57.03 -134.87 61.90
C HIS A 426 57.58 -133.52 62.39
N LYS A 427 58.92 -133.36 62.45
CA LYS A 427 59.56 -132.07 62.72
C LYS A 427 59.61 -131.20 61.46
N TYR A 428 58.69 -130.25 61.33
CA TYR A 428 58.86 -129.12 60.41
C TYR A 428 58.67 -127.75 61.09
N GLN A 429 59.82 -127.21 61.49
CA GLN A 429 60.32 -125.85 61.26
C GLN A 429 59.36 -124.65 61.35
N GLN A 430 59.29 -124.03 62.54
CA GLN A 430 59.33 -122.57 62.71
C GLN A 430 60.25 -122.21 63.91
N MET A 431 60.86 -121.03 63.86
CA MET A 431 62.13 -120.60 64.49
C MET A 431 62.18 -120.52 66.05
N GLU A 432 61.21 -121.04 66.80
CA GLU A 432 61.19 -120.90 68.28
C GLU A 432 61.14 -122.20 69.09
N GLY A 433 61.42 -123.35 68.47
CA GLY A 433 61.51 -124.64 69.15
C GLY A 433 60.21 -125.47 69.04
N PRO A 434 60.31 -126.80 69.22
CA PRO A 434 59.25 -127.72 68.83
C PRO A 434 58.03 -127.62 69.75
N ILE A 435 56.83 -127.53 69.18
CA ILE A 435 55.56 -127.37 69.90
C ILE A 435 54.70 -128.62 69.69
N CYS A 436 53.94 -129.06 70.71
CA CYS A 436 52.98 -130.16 70.58
C CYS A 436 51.89 -129.81 69.55
N PRO A 437 51.63 -130.66 68.53
CA PRO A 437 50.56 -130.41 67.57
C PRO A 437 49.16 -130.55 68.18
N VAL A 438 49.03 -131.23 69.33
CA VAL A 438 47.74 -131.46 69.98
C VAL A 438 47.36 -130.30 70.90
N CYS A 439 48.28 -129.79 71.71
CA CYS A 439 47.97 -128.82 72.76
C CYS A 439 48.73 -127.49 72.67
N GLY A 440 49.72 -127.35 71.79
CA GLY A 440 50.47 -126.09 71.66
C GLY A 440 51.57 -125.85 72.71
N GLU A 441 51.90 -126.82 73.57
CA GLU A 441 53.00 -126.67 74.55
C GLU A 441 54.39 -126.93 73.96
N ARG A 442 55.40 -126.18 74.42
CA ARG A 442 56.80 -126.35 74.01
C ARG A 442 57.36 -127.69 74.51
N SER A 443 58.06 -128.40 73.63
CA SER A 443 58.56 -129.75 73.86
C SER A 443 60.08 -129.79 74.08
N ALA A 444 60.53 -130.76 74.89
CA ALA A 444 61.93 -130.97 75.21
C ALA A 444 62.42 -132.30 74.61
N ARG A 445 63.67 -132.32 74.12
CA ARG A 445 64.31 -133.57 73.69
C ARG A 445 64.72 -134.37 74.90
N ALA A 446 64.32 -135.63 74.95
CA ALA A 446 64.75 -136.58 75.95
C ALA A 446 65.19 -137.87 75.26
N PHE A 447 66.33 -138.43 75.70
CA PHE A 447 66.78 -139.75 75.27
C PHE A 447 66.21 -140.77 76.26
N VAL A 448 65.39 -141.70 75.77
CA VAL A 448 64.83 -142.78 76.59
C VAL A 448 65.49 -144.08 76.15
N ASP A 449 65.97 -144.85 77.11
CA ASP A 449 66.67 -146.10 76.86
C ASP A 449 65.72 -147.15 76.24
N ASN A 450 66.20 -147.84 75.21
CA ASN A 450 65.40 -148.64 74.26
C ASN A 450 64.97 -150.01 74.82
N SER A 451 65.18 -150.23 76.11
CA SER A 451 64.86 -151.47 76.82
C SER A 451 63.35 -151.69 76.97
N LEU A 452 62.55 -150.63 77.04
CA LEU A 452 61.09 -150.73 77.16
C LEU A 452 60.42 -151.29 75.89
N ALA A 453 60.90 -150.90 74.70
CA ALA A 453 60.35 -151.39 73.43
C ALA A 453 60.57 -152.90 73.23
N VAL A 454 61.72 -153.42 73.68
CA VAL A 454 62.04 -154.86 73.65
C VAL A 454 61.20 -155.65 74.66
N VAL A 455 60.87 -155.06 75.81
CA VAL A 455 59.96 -155.67 76.78
C VAL A 455 58.53 -155.72 76.22
N VAL A 456 58.05 -154.63 75.62
CA VAL A 456 56.71 -154.58 75.00
C VAL A 456 56.60 -155.58 73.84
N SER A 457 57.62 -155.75 72.99
CA SER A 457 57.55 -156.74 71.91
C SER A 457 57.51 -158.19 72.43
N LYS A 458 58.19 -158.50 73.54
CA LYS A 458 58.09 -159.80 74.22
C LYS A 458 56.70 -160.03 74.80
N PHE A 459 56.08 -159.01 75.39
CA PHE A 459 54.70 -159.11 75.88
C PHE A 459 53.67 -159.20 74.75
N MET A 460 53.91 -158.56 73.60
CA MET A 460 53.09 -158.74 72.39
C MET A 460 53.18 -160.16 71.83
N TYR A 461 54.38 -160.77 71.82
CA TYR A 461 54.53 -162.17 71.44
C TYR A 461 53.79 -163.12 72.40
N ILE A 462 53.83 -162.85 73.71
CA ILE A 462 53.05 -163.60 74.71
C ILE A 462 51.54 -163.42 74.49
N ARG A 463 51.07 -162.19 74.21
CA ARG A 463 49.68 -161.90 73.85
C ARG A 463 49.25 -162.73 72.63
N ASP A 464 50.06 -162.75 71.58
CA ASP A 464 49.74 -163.44 70.33
C ASP A 464 49.72 -164.97 70.52
N VAL A 465 50.64 -165.51 71.34
CA VAL A 465 50.62 -166.94 71.73
C VAL A 465 49.41 -167.27 72.61
N LEU A 466 49.02 -166.40 73.55
CA LEU A 466 47.84 -166.60 74.40
C LEU A 466 46.54 -166.50 73.61
N MET A 467 46.43 -165.61 72.62
CA MET A 467 45.27 -165.56 71.72
C MET A 467 45.21 -166.77 70.78
N LEU A 468 46.35 -167.29 70.32
CA LEU A 468 46.43 -168.54 69.54
C LEU A 468 46.03 -169.77 70.36
N LEU A 469 46.27 -169.78 71.67
CA LEU A 469 45.84 -170.85 72.57
C LEU A 469 44.39 -170.70 73.06
N GLY A 470 43.82 -169.50 73.00
CA GLY A 470 42.43 -169.21 73.38
C GLY A 470 41.38 -169.43 72.29
N ASN A 471 41.78 -169.72 71.05
CA ASN A 471 40.89 -169.93 69.89
C ASN A 471 40.91 -171.39 69.36
N LYS A 472 40.89 -172.37 70.26
CA LYS A 472 40.53 -173.76 69.93
C LYS A 472 39.28 -174.20 70.64
#